data_AF-A0A2N7I107-F1
#
_entry.id   AF-A0A2N7I107-F1
#
_cell.length_a   1.000
_cell.length_b   1.000
_cell.length_c   1.000
_cell.angle_alpha   90.00
_cell.angle_beta   90.00
_cell.angle_gamma   90.00
#
_symmetry.space_group_name_H-M   'P 1'
#
loop_
_entity.id
_entity.type
_entity.pdbx_description
1 polymer ?
#
loop_
_entity_poly.entity_id
_entity_poly.type
_entity_poly.pdbx_seq_one_letter_code
_entity_poly.pdbx_strand_id
1 'polypeptide(L)'
;MVMTKTSPTSSTSQHVITKPPFTLALLHPKYWGVWFGFGLLALIVNVLPYRLLLLLGRSLGTLGARYGKKRVAVATRNLELAFPDKPADEVAAMVSENFKNTGMALIETGITWFWPTWRFKRILVDKDTQMLRTHKANGKGVLLCCVHALNLEITARAMAVLGIPGLGVYRPHNNPAYEFIQYRGRTQNGNRLIHRKDVKRMIRILRQGEILFYLPDHDYGRNKSVFVPFFAVPDACTTTGTSILAYTSRCAIVPGSGFRNDNGKYEIMADESIEDNYPQKDEKAAAAYMNSYLEKIILRAPEQWMWLHKRFKTMEDPEAERGIRYK
;
A
#
# COMPACT_ATOMS: atom_id res chain seq x y z
N MET A 1 4.47 59.02 -0.37
CA MET A 1 4.99 57.97 0.54
C MET A 1 4.05 56.78 0.45
N VAL A 2 4.32 55.87 -0.50
CA VAL A 2 3.46 54.71 -0.78
C VAL A 2 3.92 53.58 0.15
N MET A 3 3.12 53.26 1.18
CA MET A 3 3.33 52.08 1.99
C MET A 3 2.88 50.85 1.21
N THR A 4 3.85 50.11 0.67
CA THR A 4 3.69 48.74 0.19
C THR A 4 3.30 47.83 1.34
N LYS A 5 2.07 47.31 1.32
CA LYS A 5 1.67 46.16 2.14
C LYS A 5 2.33 44.90 1.57
N THR A 6 3.36 44.42 2.25
CA THR A 6 3.85 43.05 2.11
C THR A 6 2.78 42.09 2.60
N SER A 7 2.29 41.23 1.71
CA SER A 7 1.40 40.12 2.02
C SER A 7 2.21 38.97 2.66
N PRO A 8 1.77 38.40 3.79
CA PRO A 8 2.44 37.25 4.37
C PRO A 8 2.05 35.98 3.59
N THR A 9 3.05 35.34 2.99
CA THR A 9 3.00 33.95 2.57
C THR A 9 2.79 33.04 3.77
N SER A 10 1.62 32.40 3.92
CA SER A 10 1.48 31.03 4.45
C SER A 10 0.00 30.60 4.52
N SER A 11 -0.41 29.69 3.63
CA SER A 11 -1.68 28.94 3.78
C SER A 11 -1.50 27.44 3.48
N THR A 12 -0.30 26.91 3.72
CA THR A 12 0.10 25.58 3.25
C THR A 12 -0.31 24.39 4.14
N SER A 13 -1.08 24.56 5.22
CA SER A 13 -1.24 23.48 6.23
C SER A 13 -2.62 22.81 6.34
N GLN A 14 -3.70 23.32 5.76
CA GLN A 14 -5.03 22.96 6.31
C GLN A 14 -5.64 21.59 5.95
N HIS A 15 -5.06 20.74 5.08
CA HIS A 15 -5.73 19.45 4.78
C HIS A 15 -4.81 18.30 4.34
N VAL A 16 -3.57 18.30 4.83
CA VAL A 16 -2.89 17.04 5.19
C VAL A 16 -3.55 16.55 6.47
N ILE A 17 -3.67 15.24 6.66
CA ILE A 17 -4.20 14.73 7.93
C ILE A 17 -3.28 15.22 9.04
N THR A 18 -3.85 16.02 9.93
CA THR A 18 -3.12 16.61 11.05
C THR A 18 -2.84 15.54 12.08
N LYS A 19 -1.76 15.73 12.85
CA LYS A 19 -1.40 14.83 13.92
C LYS A 19 -2.54 14.77 14.93
N PRO A 20 -3.17 13.60 15.18
CA PRO A 20 -4.16 13.48 16.22
C PRO A 20 -3.49 13.81 17.58
N PRO A 21 -4.06 14.70 18.39
CA PRO A 21 -3.49 15.05 19.68
C PRO A 21 -3.59 13.87 20.63
N PHE A 22 -2.61 13.70 21.51
CA PHE A 22 -2.76 12.83 22.65
C PHE A 22 -3.65 13.53 23.69
N THR A 23 -4.70 12.86 24.15
CA THR A 23 -5.59 13.37 25.21
C THR A 23 -5.79 12.30 26.27
N LEU A 24 -6.08 12.70 27.51
CA LEU A 24 -6.38 11.74 28.59
C LEU A 24 -7.58 10.84 28.24
N ALA A 25 -8.50 11.31 27.39
CA ALA A 25 -9.60 10.50 26.88
C ALA A 25 -9.14 9.25 26.12
N LEU A 26 -7.93 9.25 25.54
CA LEU A 26 -7.34 8.07 24.90
C LEU A 26 -6.94 6.98 25.91
N LEU A 27 -6.80 7.31 27.19
CA LEU A 27 -6.48 6.35 28.26
C LEU A 27 -7.72 5.71 28.90
N HIS A 28 -8.92 6.08 28.45
CA HIS A 28 -10.17 5.51 28.94
C HIS A 28 -10.17 3.97 28.81
N PRO A 29 -10.71 3.21 29.79
CA PRO A 29 -10.67 1.73 29.80
C PRO A 29 -11.10 1.04 28.50
N LYS A 30 -12.08 1.62 27.79
CA LYS A 30 -12.52 1.16 26.46
C LYS A 30 -11.41 1.06 25.41
N TYR A 31 -10.28 1.72 25.60
CA TYR A 31 -9.12 1.70 24.70
C TYR A 31 -7.95 0.87 25.22
N TRP A 32 -8.03 0.28 26.43
CA TRP A 32 -6.93 -0.48 27.02
C TRP A 32 -6.51 -1.67 26.17
N GLY A 33 -7.44 -2.36 25.51
CA GLY A 33 -7.11 -3.44 24.59
C GLY A 33 -6.22 -3.00 23.41
N VAL A 34 -6.43 -1.78 22.90
CA VAL A 34 -5.59 -1.20 21.84
C VAL A 34 -4.19 -0.90 22.37
N TRP A 35 -4.10 -0.24 23.52
CA TRP A 35 -2.82 0.10 24.15
C TRP A 35 -2.02 -1.13 24.55
N PHE A 36 -2.66 -2.12 25.15
CA PHE A 36 -2.04 -3.38 25.52
C PHE A 36 -1.59 -4.15 24.27
N GLY A 37 -2.44 -4.25 23.24
CA GLY A 37 -2.10 -4.94 22.00
C GLY A 37 -0.88 -4.33 21.29
N PHE A 38 -0.89 -3.00 21.08
CA PHE A 38 0.26 -2.32 20.47
C PHE A 38 1.48 -2.24 21.39
N GLY A 39 1.28 -2.11 22.70
CA GLY A 39 2.36 -2.14 23.69
C GLY A 39 3.08 -3.49 23.71
N LEU A 40 2.32 -4.58 23.68
CA LEU A 40 2.87 -5.94 23.55
C LEU A 40 3.57 -6.13 22.21
N LEU A 41 2.98 -5.69 21.10
CA LEU A 41 3.63 -5.74 19.79
C LEU A 41 4.95 -4.95 19.79
N ALA A 42 4.95 -3.73 20.35
CA ALA A 42 6.13 -2.89 20.49
C ALA A 42 7.22 -3.55 21.34
N LEU A 43 6.84 -4.19 22.45
CA LEU A 43 7.75 -4.94 23.32
C LEU A 43 8.38 -6.12 22.55
N ILE A 44 7.55 -6.97 21.92
CA ILE A 44 8.00 -8.14 21.16
C ILE A 44 9.00 -7.74 20.07
N VAL A 45 8.68 -6.76 19.24
CA VAL A 45 9.57 -6.38 18.13
C VAL A 45 10.85 -5.73 18.60
N ASN A 46 10.84 -4.98 19.71
CA ASN A 46 12.05 -4.34 20.20
C ASN A 46 12.98 -5.30 20.96
N VAL A 47 12.44 -6.29 21.68
CA VAL A 47 13.22 -7.24 22.47
C VAL A 47 13.78 -8.38 21.62
N LEU A 48 12.99 -8.97 20.71
CA LEU A 48 13.42 -10.15 19.97
C LEU A 48 14.38 -9.82 18.82
N PRO A 49 15.40 -10.66 18.55
CA PRO A 49 16.19 -10.63 17.33
C PRO A 49 15.33 -10.82 16.07
N TYR A 50 15.77 -10.22 14.94
CA TYR A 50 15.00 -10.24 13.69
C TYR A 50 14.67 -11.66 13.17
N ARG A 51 15.59 -12.62 13.33
CA ARG A 51 15.34 -14.02 12.93
C ARG A 51 14.18 -14.65 13.71
N LEU A 52 14.07 -14.37 15.01
CA LEU A 52 12.96 -14.86 15.83
C LEU A 52 11.65 -14.17 15.46
N LEU A 53 11.69 -12.90 15.08
CA LEU A 53 10.51 -12.19 14.56
C LEU A 53 10.01 -12.77 13.24
N LEU A 54 10.91 -13.12 12.33
CA LEU A 54 10.56 -13.83 11.09
C LEU A 54 9.89 -15.18 11.39
N LEU A 55 10.47 -15.98 12.28
CA LEU A 55 9.90 -17.26 12.68
C LEU A 55 8.53 -17.08 13.33
N LEU A 56 8.41 -16.15 14.27
CA LEU A 56 7.16 -15.86 14.98
C LEU A 56 6.06 -15.43 13.99
N GLY A 57 6.34 -14.44 13.14
CA GLY A 57 5.37 -13.94 12.17
C GLY A 57 4.89 -15.03 11.19
N ARG A 58 5.82 -15.81 10.64
CA ARG A 58 5.48 -16.92 9.72
C ARG A 58 4.67 -18.02 10.44
N SER A 59 5.00 -18.30 11.70
CA SER A 59 4.27 -19.28 12.52
C SER A 59 2.85 -18.80 12.84
N LEU A 60 2.66 -17.53 13.18
CA LEU A 60 1.35 -16.92 13.37
C LEU A 60 0.48 -17.05 12.12
N GLY A 61 1.07 -16.86 10.95
CA GLY A 61 0.40 -17.02 9.66
C GLY A 61 -0.06 -18.46 9.40
N THR A 62 0.83 -19.42 9.67
CA THR A 62 0.54 -20.86 9.57
C THR A 62 -0.62 -21.25 10.50
N LEU A 63 -0.61 -20.77 11.74
CA LEU A 63 -1.69 -21.00 12.69
C LEU A 63 -3.00 -20.31 12.25
N GLY A 64 -2.89 -19.07 11.76
CA GLY A 64 -4.00 -18.29 11.24
C GLY A 64 -4.73 -18.97 10.08
N ALA A 65 -4.01 -19.70 9.21
CA ALA A 65 -4.61 -20.47 8.14
C ALA A 65 -5.58 -21.56 8.64
N ARG A 66 -5.30 -22.18 9.79
CA ARG A 66 -6.14 -23.25 10.37
C ARG A 66 -7.51 -22.75 10.81
N TYR A 67 -7.56 -21.54 11.37
CA TYR A 67 -8.80 -20.93 11.87
C TYR A 67 -9.47 -20.01 10.84
N GLY A 68 -8.69 -19.47 9.90
CA GLY A 68 -9.11 -18.51 8.89
C GLY A 68 -9.68 -19.11 7.60
N LYS A 69 -10.42 -20.24 7.66
CA LYS A 69 -10.87 -21.02 6.48
C LYS A 69 -11.51 -20.17 5.38
N LYS A 70 -12.33 -19.18 5.73
CA LYS A 70 -12.95 -18.25 4.75
C LYS A 70 -11.92 -17.42 3.99
N ARG A 71 -10.84 -16.99 4.64
CA ARG A 71 -9.76 -16.22 4.00
C ARG A 71 -8.86 -17.12 3.16
N VAL A 72 -8.63 -18.35 3.60
CA VAL A 72 -7.93 -19.38 2.81
C VAL A 72 -8.68 -19.60 1.51
N ALA A 73 -9.99 -19.86 1.55
CA ALA A 73 -10.81 -20.04 0.36
C ALA A 73 -10.76 -18.84 -0.60
N VAL A 74 -10.74 -17.61 -0.09
CA VAL A 74 -10.59 -16.41 -0.94
C VAL A 74 -9.22 -16.37 -1.63
N ALA A 75 -8.15 -16.64 -0.89
CA ALA A 75 -6.80 -16.65 -1.45
C ALA A 75 -6.63 -17.75 -2.50
N THR A 76 -7.08 -18.98 -2.19
CA THR A 76 -7.13 -20.10 -3.14
C THR A 76 -7.87 -19.70 -4.41
N ARG A 77 -9.09 -19.16 -4.28
CA ARG A 77 -9.90 -18.82 -5.43
C ARG A 77 -9.29 -17.71 -6.29
N ASN A 78 -8.67 -16.71 -5.67
CA ASN A 78 -7.97 -15.69 -6.45
C ASN A 78 -6.78 -16.27 -7.23
N LEU A 79 -6.02 -17.19 -6.64
CA LEU A 79 -4.88 -17.81 -7.29
C LEU A 79 -5.31 -18.74 -8.43
N GLU A 80 -6.36 -19.52 -8.26
CA GLU A 80 -6.97 -20.32 -9.34
C GLU A 80 -7.42 -19.45 -10.52
N LEU A 81 -8.05 -18.31 -10.22
CA LEU A 81 -8.50 -17.37 -11.26
C LEU A 81 -7.35 -16.66 -11.96
N ALA A 82 -6.28 -16.33 -11.23
CA ALA A 82 -5.12 -15.62 -11.78
C ALA A 82 -4.17 -16.56 -12.56
N PHE A 83 -4.07 -17.82 -12.13
CA PHE A 83 -3.15 -18.82 -12.66
C PHE A 83 -3.88 -20.16 -12.94
N PRO A 84 -4.79 -20.19 -13.92
CA PRO A 84 -5.66 -21.35 -14.17
C PRO A 84 -4.88 -22.62 -14.58
N ASP A 85 -3.69 -22.47 -15.13
CA ASP A 85 -2.85 -23.59 -15.58
C ASP A 85 -2.01 -24.20 -14.43
N LYS A 86 -2.06 -23.63 -13.22
CA LYS A 86 -1.30 -24.15 -12.08
C LYS A 86 -1.97 -25.38 -11.45
N PRO A 87 -1.22 -26.46 -11.20
CA PRO A 87 -1.70 -27.60 -10.43
C PRO A 87 -2.23 -27.21 -9.04
N ALA A 88 -3.19 -27.97 -8.53
CA ALA A 88 -3.86 -27.68 -7.27
C ALA A 88 -2.90 -27.69 -6.05
N ASP A 89 -1.86 -28.52 -6.08
CA ASP A 89 -0.81 -28.59 -5.08
C ASP A 89 0.11 -27.36 -5.11
N GLU A 90 0.44 -26.84 -6.30
CA GLU A 90 1.13 -25.55 -6.44
C GLU A 90 0.30 -24.39 -5.87
N VAL A 91 -1.00 -24.33 -6.20
CA VAL A 91 -1.90 -23.33 -5.64
C VAL A 91 -1.96 -23.45 -4.12
N ALA A 92 -2.07 -24.65 -3.57
CA ALA A 92 -2.08 -24.88 -2.13
C ALA A 92 -0.76 -24.44 -1.46
N ALA A 93 0.40 -24.68 -2.11
CA ALA A 93 1.70 -24.21 -1.64
C ALA A 93 1.80 -22.68 -1.63
N MET A 94 1.32 -22.02 -2.69
CA MET A 94 1.25 -20.56 -2.78
C MET A 94 0.35 -19.96 -1.68
N VAL A 95 -0.82 -20.56 -1.42
CA VAL A 95 -1.72 -20.14 -0.34
C VAL A 95 -1.05 -20.30 1.02
N SER A 96 -0.41 -21.45 1.27
CA SER A 96 0.32 -21.71 2.52
C SER A 96 1.40 -20.64 2.76
N GLU A 97 2.19 -20.33 1.74
CA GLU A 97 3.23 -19.32 1.82
C GLU A 97 2.65 -17.91 1.98
N ASN A 98 1.55 -17.59 1.30
CA ASN A 98 0.87 -16.31 1.46
C ASN A 98 0.34 -16.10 2.89
N PHE A 99 -0.16 -17.15 3.54
CA PHE A 99 -0.59 -17.07 4.93
C PHE A 99 0.59 -16.87 5.89
N LYS A 100 1.74 -17.52 5.67
CA LYS A 100 2.97 -17.22 6.44
C LYS A 100 3.36 -15.75 6.31
N ASN A 101 3.28 -15.18 5.11
CA ASN A 101 3.53 -13.76 4.89
C ASN A 101 2.47 -12.87 5.55
N THR A 102 1.21 -13.31 5.61
CA THR A 102 0.12 -12.58 6.29
C THR A 102 0.36 -12.48 7.79
N GLY A 103 0.82 -13.56 8.43
CA GLY A 103 1.22 -13.49 9.84
C GLY A 103 2.46 -12.60 10.04
N MET A 104 3.40 -12.62 9.10
CA MET A 104 4.56 -11.75 9.12
C MET A 104 4.19 -10.26 8.98
N ALA A 105 3.13 -9.91 8.23
CA ALA A 105 2.63 -8.54 8.10
C ALA A 105 2.28 -7.86 9.43
N LEU A 106 1.80 -8.64 10.41
CA LEU A 106 1.55 -8.13 11.77
C LEU A 106 2.86 -7.71 12.46
N ILE A 107 3.88 -8.56 12.36
CA ILE A 107 5.21 -8.30 12.92
C ILE A 107 5.88 -7.15 12.18
N GLU A 108 5.73 -7.09 10.86
CA GLU A 108 6.21 -5.99 10.01
C GLU A 108 5.57 -4.66 10.37
N THR A 109 4.27 -4.63 10.70
CA THR A 109 3.61 -3.44 11.21
C THR A 109 4.28 -2.98 12.51
N GLY A 110 4.54 -3.90 13.44
CA GLY A 110 5.26 -3.61 14.67
C GLY A 110 6.68 -3.07 14.42
N ILE A 111 7.44 -3.74 13.55
CA ILE A 111 8.78 -3.30 13.11
C ILE A 111 8.69 -1.89 12.53
N THR A 112 7.76 -1.66 11.62
CA THR A 112 7.58 -0.38 10.95
C THR A 112 7.24 0.72 11.95
N TRP A 113 6.36 0.47 12.90
CA TRP A 113 5.86 1.55 13.77
C TRP A 113 6.74 1.78 15.01
N PHE A 114 7.44 0.77 15.50
CA PHE A 114 8.11 0.82 16.80
C PHE A 114 9.62 0.62 16.79
N TRP A 115 10.24 0.15 15.69
CA TRP A 115 11.69 0.12 15.63
C TRP A 115 12.29 1.51 15.46
N PRO A 116 13.43 1.80 16.12
CA PRO A 116 14.19 3.01 15.82
C PRO A 116 14.76 2.94 14.39
N THR A 117 14.89 4.10 13.74
CA THR A 117 15.31 4.22 12.33
C THR A 117 16.63 3.52 12.03
N TRP A 118 17.62 3.58 12.95
CA TRP A 118 18.92 2.93 12.76
C TRP A 118 18.81 1.40 12.64
N ARG A 119 17.85 0.78 13.35
CA ARG A 119 17.62 -0.67 13.31
C ARG A 119 16.87 -1.05 12.05
N PHE A 120 15.85 -0.25 11.71
CA PHE A 120 15.07 -0.42 10.49
C PHE A 120 15.92 -0.33 9.22
N LYS A 121 16.86 0.62 9.14
CA LYS A 121 17.79 0.75 8.00
C LYS A 121 18.56 -0.53 7.68
N ARG A 122 18.88 -1.36 8.69
CA ARG A 122 19.67 -2.59 8.51
C ARG A 122 18.95 -3.67 7.70
N ILE A 123 17.63 -3.60 7.55
CA ILE A 123 16.85 -4.59 6.78
C ILE A 123 16.45 -4.08 5.40
N LEU A 124 16.85 -2.86 5.01
CA LEU A 124 16.49 -2.27 3.73
C LEU A 124 17.58 -2.48 2.68
N VAL A 125 17.16 -2.66 1.44
CA VAL A 125 17.99 -2.62 0.24
C VAL A 125 17.31 -1.64 -0.73
N ASP A 126 17.99 -0.54 -1.03
CA ASP A 126 17.61 0.34 -2.13
C ASP A 126 18.07 -0.33 -3.43
N LYS A 127 17.18 -1.11 -4.04
CA LYS A 127 17.54 -1.93 -5.20
C LYS A 127 17.52 -1.08 -6.46
N ASP A 128 16.46 -0.31 -6.67
CA ASP A 128 16.45 0.75 -7.67
C ASP A 128 15.34 1.76 -7.40
N THR A 129 15.69 2.96 -6.93
CA THR A 129 14.75 4.07 -6.73
C THR A 129 15.20 5.34 -7.46
N GLN A 130 16.12 5.20 -8.42
CA GLN A 130 16.79 6.36 -9.01
C GLN A 130 15.80 7.23 -9.80
N MET A 131 14.83 6.63 -10.49
CA MET A 131 13.79 7.35 -11.23
C MET A 131 12.98 8.30 -10.33
N LEU A 132 12.64 7.86 -9.12
CA LEU A 132 11.94 8.70 -8.14
C LEU A 132 12.78 9.90 -7.71
N ARG A 133 14.09 9.71 -7.53
CA ARG A 133 15.03 10.78 -7.18
C ARG A 133 15.15 11.78 -8.33
N THR A 134 15.26 11.30 -9.56
CA THR A 134 15.33 12.12 -10.78
C THR A 134 14.09 13.00 -10.95
N HIS A 135 12.89 12.43 -10.87
CA HIS A 135 11.66 13.21 -10.99
C HIS A 135 11.53 14.26 -9.89
N LYS A 136 11.86 13.90 -8.64
CA LYS A 136 11.87 14.83 -7.52
C LYS A 136 12.88 15.97 -7.71
N ALA A 137 14.09 15.68 -8.20
CA ALA A 137 15.10 16.71 -8.49
C ALA A 137 14.64 17.68 -9.59
N ASN A 138 13.87 17.19 -10.56
CA ASN A 138 13.28 17.98 -11.64
C ASN A 138 11.98 18.71 -11.24
N GLY A 139 11.55 18.63 -9.97
CA GLY A 139 10.30 19.23 -9.50
C GLY A 139 9.04 18.62 -10.11
N LYS A 140 9.14 17.43 -10.73
CA LYS A 140 8.01 16.71 -11.33
C LYS A 140 7.39 15.81 -10.28
N GLY A 141 6.09 15.96 -10.03
CA GLY A 141 5.39 15.09 -9.10
C GLY A 141 5.35 13.66 -9.61
N VAL A 142 5.21 12.70 -8.68
CA VAL A 142 5.19 11.28 -9.01
C VAL A 142 3.97 10.61 -8.41
N LEU A 143 3.15 9.99 -9.25
CA LEU A 143 2.19 9.00 -8.82
C LEU A 143 2.91 7.64 -8.73
N LEU A 144 3.34 7.29 -7.52
CA LEU A 144 3.96 6.00 -7.24
C LEU A 144 2.86 4.94 -7.11
N CYS A 145 2.71 4.13 -8.16
CA CYS A 145 1.72 3.06 -8.25
C CYS A 145 2.26 1.79 -7.57
N CYS A 146 1.92 1.64 -6.30
CA CYS A 146 2.23 0.46 -5.50
C CYS A 146 1.14 -0.61 -5.63
N VAL A 147 1.42 -1.79 -5.07
CA VAL A 147 0.41 -2.83 -4.83
C VAL A 147 0.14 -2.97 -3.34
N HIS A 148 -1.02 -3.52 -2.97
CA HIS A 148 -1.34 -3.95 -1.62
C HIS A 148 -0.52 -5.19 -1.27
N ALA A 149 0.80 -5.05 -1.19
CA ALA A 149 1.67 -6.07 -0.63
C ALA A 149 1.41 -6.18 0.89
N LEU A 150 1.56 -7.39 1.43
CA LEU A 150 1.37 -7.68 2.86
C LEU A 150 2.31 -6.84 3.73
N ASN A 151 3.51 -6.53 3.23
CA ASN A 151 4.53 -5.72 3.86
C ASN A 151 4.45 -4.21 3.51
N LEU A 152 3.28 -3.70 3.06
CA LEU A 152 3.11 -2.31 2.62
C LEU A 152 3.64 -1.26 3.62
N GLU A 153 3.47 -1.50 4.92
CA GLU A 153 3.99 -0.62 5.98
C GLU A 153 5.52 -0.47 5.91
N ILE A 154 6.24 -1.58 5.63
CA ILE A 154 7.70 -1.56 5.44
C ILE A 154 8.04 -0.68 4.25
N THR A 155 7.40 -0.92 3.09
CA THR A 155 7.66 -0.17 1.85
C THR A 155 7.45 1.31 2.06
N ALA A 156 6.32 1.72 2.65
CA ALA A 156 6.02 3.12 2.91
C ALA A 156 7.08 3.78 3.79
N ARG A 157 7.49 3.16 4.91
CA ARG A 157 8.53 3.72 5.78
C ARG A 157 9.91 3.69 5.13
N ALA A 158 10.23 2.66 4.36
CA ALA A 158 11.51 2.50 3.67
C ALA A 158 11.75 3.68 2.72
N MET A 159 10.74 4.07 1.93
CA MET A 159 10.80 5.25 1.06
C MET A 159 11.28 6.50 1.81
N ALA A 160 10.68 6.79 2.96
CA ALA A 160 11.07 7.94 3.78
C ALA A 160 12.49 7.81 4.35
N VAL A 161 12.85 6.61 4.83
CA VAL A 161 14.17 6.32 5.41
C VAL A 161 15.30 6.38 4.37
N LEU A 162 14.99 6.10 3.11
CA LEU A 162 15.89 6.23 1.95
C LEU A 162 15.95 7.67 1.38
N GLY A 163 15.29 8.63 2.03
CA GLY A 163 15.30 10.05 1.62
C GLY A 163 14.26 10.43 0.57
N ILE A 164 13.30 9.54 0.31
CA ILE A 164 12.22 9.71 -0.68
C ILE A 164 10.85 9.70 0.04
N PRO A 165 10.60 10.60 1.00
CA PRO A 165 9.30 10.66 1.67
C PRO A 165 8.21 11.04 0.66
N GLY A 166 6.99 10.57 0.93
CA GLY A 166 5.82 10.87 0.12
C GLY A 166 4.54 11.00 0.94
N LEU A 167 3.42 11.10 0.23
CA LEU A 167 2.09 11.18 0.79
C LEU A 167 1.33 9.88 0.56
N GLY A 168 0.92 9.22 1.65
CA GLY A 168 0.07 8.04 1.58
C GLY A 168 -1.42 8.41 1.54
N VAL A 169 -2.17 7.82 0.61
CA VAL A 169 -3.64 7.91 0.63
C VAL A 169 -4.19 7.17 1.85
N TYR A 170 -5.04 7.84 2.63
CA TYR A 170 -5.36 7.43 3.99
C TYR A 170 -6.84 7.57 4.34
N ARG A 171 -7.30 6.65 5.18
CA ARG A 171 -8.58 6.73 5.87
C ARG A 171 -8.30 6.62 7.38
N PRO A 172 -8.66 7.63 8.18
CA PRO A 172 -8.55 7.53 9.63
C PRO A 172 -9.27 6.30 10.18
N HIS A 173 -8.65 5.65 11.13
CA HIS A 173 -9.23 4.53 11.86
C HIS A 173 -10.33 5.06 12.79
N ASN A 174 -11.44 4.32 12.90
CA ASN A 174 -12.60 4.76 13.69
C ASN A 174 -12.30 4.80 15.20
N ASN A 175 -11.37 3.98 15.68
CA ASN A 175 -10.89 3.99 17.07
C ASN A 175 -9.79 5.07 17.25
N PRO A 176 -10.01 6.12 18.06
CA PRO A 176 -9.06 7.22 18.23
C PRO A 176 -7.68 6.82 18.79
N ALA A 177 -7.62 5.85 19.70
CA ALA A 177 -6.34 5.37 20.25
C ALA A 177 -5.52 4.64 19.17
N TYR A 178 -6.19 3.82 18.36
CA TYR A 178 -5.57 3.16 17.21
C TYR A 178 -5.08 4.19 16.19
N GLU A 179 -5.93 5.18 15.87
CA GLU A 179 -5.59 6.26 14.93
C GLU A 179 -4.36 7.03 15.38
N PHE A 180 -4.26 7.36 16.68
CA PHE A 180 -3.10 8.02 17.25
C PHE A 180 -1.80 7.23 17.02
N ILE A 181 -1.83 5.93 17.28
CA ILE A 181 -0.66 5.04 17.10
C ILE A 181 -0.32 4.88 15.61
N GLN A 182 -1.32 4.59 14.77
CA GLN A 182 -1.16 4.41 13.33
C GLN A 182 -0.59 5.66 12.65
N TYR A 183 -1.14 6.84 12.97
CA TYR A 183 -0.65 8.10 12.42
C TYR A 183 0.83 8.29 12.74
N ARG A 184 1.22 8.08 14.01
CA ARG A 184 2.62 8.22 14.44
C ARG A 184 3.51 7.21 13.72
N GLY A 185 3.10 5.96 13.64
CA GLY A 185 3.85 4.89 12.96
C GLY A 185 4.11 5.18 11.48
N ARG A 186 3.11 5.74 10.78
CA ARG A 186 3.19 6.05 9.35
C ARG A 186 3.90 7.37 9.02
N THR A 187 4.06 8.30 9.97
CA THR A 187 4.60 9.65 9.71
C THR A 187 5.96 9.93 10.35
N GLN A 188 6.46 9.06 11.24
CA GLN A 188 7.68 9.28 12.03
C GLN A 188 8.99 9.53 11.24
N ASN A 189 9.03 9.23 9.95
CA ASN A 189 10.22 9.44 9.09
C ASN A 189 9.99 10.48 7.98
N GLY A 190 8.91 11.28 8.04
CA GLY A 190 8.66 12.38 7.12
C GLY A 190 7.58 12.14 6.07
N ASN A 191 7.05 10.91 5.99
CA ASN A 191 5.83 10.67 5.22
C ASN A 191 4.66 11.48 5.78
N ARG A 192 3.76 11.90 4.90
CA ARG A 192 2.52 12.61 5.23
C ARG A 192 1.33 11.80 4.74
N LEU A 193 0.13 12.16 5.18
CA LEU A 193 -1.09 11.42 4.89
C LEU A 193 -2.15 12.34 4.28
N ILE A 194 -2.81 11.86 3.23
CA ILE A 194 -3.87 12.59 2.53
C ILE A 194 -5.17 11.80 2.56
N HIS A 195 -6.28 12.46 2.87
CA HIS A 195 -7.55 11.76 3.00
C HIS A 195 -8.01 11.20 1.64
N ARG A 196 -8.43 9.93 1.61
CA ARG A 196 -8.82 9.21 0.37
C ARG A 196 -9.91 9.86 -0.47
N LYS A 197 -10.73 10.73 0.12
CA LYS A 197 -11.80 11.47 -0.59
C LYS A 197 -11.32 12.83 -1.14
N ASP A 198 -10.14 13.31 -0.79
CA ASP A 198 -9.63 14.63 -1.22
C ASP A 198 -8.80 14.51 -2.51
N VAL A 199 -9.47 14.13 -3.60
CA VAL A 199 -8.85 13.96 -4.94
C VAL A 199 -8.27 15.29 -5.45
N LYS A 200 -8.96 16.41 -5.20
CA LYS A 200 -8.49 17.74 -5.61
C LYS A 200 -7.12 18.06 -5.02
N ARG A 201 -6.88 17.69 -3.76
CA ARG A 201 -5.58 17.89 -3.13
C ARG A 201 -4.53 16.91 -3.60
N MET A 202 -4.89 15.66 -3.89
CA MET A 202 -3.97 14.69 -4.52
C MET A 202 -3.40 15.28 -5.82
N ILE A 203 -4.27 15.85 -6.65
CA ILE A 203 -3.85 16.55 -7.88
C ILE A 203 -2.94 17.74 -7.57
N ARG A 204 -3.27 18.54 -6.55
CA ARG A 204 -2.48 19.72 -6.16
C ARG A 204 -1.06 19.35 -5.73
N ILE A 205 -0.89 18.35 -4.86
CA ILE A 205 0.45 17.95 -4.38
C ILE A 205 1.28 17.37 -5.52
N LEU A 206 0.67 16.61 -6.44
CA LEU A 206 1.34 16.10 -7.62
C LEU A 206 1.84 17.24 -8.52
N ARG A 207 1.02 18.29 -8.72
CA ARG A 207 1.45 19.51 -9.43
C ARG A 207 2.55 20.29 -8.70
N GLN A 208 2.71 20.08 -7.39
CA GLN A 208 3.75 20.73 -6.57
C GLN A 208 5.07 19.94 -6.52
N GLY A 209 5.20 18.86 -7.31
CA GLY A 209 6.43 18.06 -7.31
C GLY A 209 6.47 16.97 -6.24
N GLU A 210 5.38 16.73 -5.50
CA GLU A 210 5.36 15.73 -4.43
C GLU A 210 5.13 14.31 -4.96
N ILE A 211 5.50 13.32 -4.16
CA ILE A 211 5.27 11.90 -4.43
C ILE A 211 4.00 11.45 -3.72
N LEU A 212 3.05 10.87 -4.45
CA LEU A 212 1.81 10.28 -3.92
C LEU A 212 1.87 8.75 -4.05
N PHE A 213 1.76 8.04 -2.92
CA PHE A 213 1.64 6.60 -2.90
C PHE A 213 0.19 6.21 -3.20
N TYR A 214 -0.03 5.53 -4.31
CA TYR A 214 -1.35 5.14 -4.80
C TYR A 214 -1.40 3.66 -5.14
N LEU A 215 -2.46 2.97 -4.73
CA LEU A 215 -2.58 1.51 -4.87
C LEU A 215 -3.85 1.15 -5.66
N PRO A 216 -3.74 0.98 -7.00
CA PRO A 216 -4.89 0.74 -7.88
C PRO A 216 -5.31 -0.74 -8.02
N ASP A 217 -4.68 -1.66 -7.31
CA ASP A 217 -4.79 -3.12 -7.47
C ASP A 217 -5.97 -3.77 -6.71
N HIS A 218 -6.85 -2.98 -6.09
CA HIS A 218 -8.03 -3.49 -5.38
C HIS A 218 -9.34 -3.24 -6.15
N ASP A 219 -10.30 -4.16 -5.98
CA ASP A 219 -11.68 -3.94 -6.42
C ASP A 219 -12.45 -3.01 -5.46
N TYR A 220 -12.71 -1.80 -5.96
CA TYR A 220 -13.48 -0.74 -5.31
C TYR A 220 -14.96 -0.68 -5.74
N GLY A 221 -15.42 -1.61 -6.58
CA GLY A 221 -16.76 -1.60 -7.19
C GLY A 221 -16.85 -0.74 -8.45
N ARG A 222 -18.05 -0.70 -9.05
CA ARG A 222 -18.32 -0.11 -10.37
C ARG A 222 -18.06 1.40 -10.48
N ASN A 223 -18.16 2.13 -9.37
CA ASN A 223 -18.01 3.58 -9.40
C ASN A 223 -16.58 3.96 -9.77
N LYS A 224 -16.41 4.69 -10.88
CA LYS A 224 -15.08 5.10 -11.41
C LYS A 224 -14.14 3.91 -11.61
N SER A 225 -14.68 2.89 -12.27
CA SER A 225 -13.97 1.67 -12.63
C SER A 225 -14.37 1.21 -14.03
N VAL A 226 -13.46 0.50 -14.68
CA VAL A 226 -13.66 -0.21 -15.94
C VAL A 226 -13.38 -1.71 -15.74
N PHE A 227 -13.77 -2.53 -16.70
CA PHE A 227 -13.52 -3.98 -16.71
C PHE A 227 -12.47 -4.27 -17.76
N VAL A 228 -11.31 -4.76 -17.30
CA VAL A 228 -10.10 -4.96 -18.10
C VAL A 228 -9.32 -6.16 -17.56
N PRO A 229 -8.39 -6.74 -18.34
CA PRO A 229 -7.59 -7.87 -17.89
C PRO A 229 -6.79 -7.58 -16.61
N PHE A 230 -6.73 -8.56 -15.72
CA PHE A 230 -5.80 -8.61 -14.59
C PHE A 230 -5.44 -10.08 -14.31
N PHE A 231 -4.21 -10.47 -14.63
CA PHE A 231 -3.80 -11.86 -14.83
C PHE A 231 -4.71 -12.57 -15.85
N ALA A 232 -5.03 -13.84 -15.65
CA ALA A 232 -5.91 -14.61 -16.53
C ALA A 232 -7.41 -14.22 -16.44
N VAL A 233 -7.79 -13.24 -15.61
CA VAL A 233 -9.17 -12.76 -15.52
C VAL A 233 -9.38 -11.61 -16.52
N PRO A 234 -10.19 -11.79 -17.58
CA PRO A 234 -10.28 -10.82 -18.69
C PRO A 234 -11.06 -9.53 -18.34
N ASP A 235 -11.94 -9.59 -17.36
CA ASP A 235 -12.90 -8.54 -17.00
C ASP A 235 -12.81 -8.20 -15.49
N ALA A 236 -11.60 -7.93 -15.01
CA ALA A 236 -11.39 -7.52 -13.62
C ALA A 236 -11.81 -6.05 -13.43
N CYS A 237 -12.70 -5.79 -12.48
CA CYS A 237 -13.10 -4.44 -12.09
C CYS A 237 -11.88 -3.66 -11.56
N THR A 238 -11.48 -2.61 -12.28
CA THR A 238 -10.24 -1.87 -12.07
C THR A 238 -10.53 -0.37 -12.05
N THR A 239 -9.99 0.35 -11.07
CA THR A 239 -10.29 1.78 -10.89
C THR A 239 -9.65 2.63 -11.99
N THR A 240 -10.36 3.67 -12.43
CA THR A 240 -9.84 4.70 -13.36
C THR A 240 -9.15 5.85 -12.63
N GLY A 241 -9.03 5.76 -11.30
CA GLY A 241 -8.43 6.79 -10.45
C GLY A 241 -6.97 7.12 -10.80
N THR A 242 -6.18 6.14 -11.25
CA THR A 242 -4.82 6.37 -11.76
C THR A 242 -4.82 7.38 -12.90
N SER A 243 -5.64 7.14 -13.92
CA SER A 243 -5.76 7.99 -15.10
C SER A 243 -6.26 9.40 -14.75
N ILE A 244 -7.26 9.50 -13.87
CA ILE A 244 -7.77 10.78 -13.38
C ILE A 244 -6.65 11.60 -12.70
N LEU A 245 -5.88 10.96 -11.80
CA LEU A 245 -4.79 11.64 -11.09
C LEU A 245 -3.66 12.02 -12.05
N ALA A 246 -3.20 11.08 -12.87
CA ALA A 246 -2.10 11.28 -13.79
C ALA A 246 -2.38 12.39 -14.81
N TYR A 247 -3.47 12.31 -15.58
CA TYR A 247 -3.75 13.29 -16.63
C TYR A 247 -4.01 14.69 -16.08
N THR A 248 -4.73 14.77 -14.95
CA THR A 248 -5.10 16.09 -14.40
C THR A 248 -3.89 16.79 -13.77
N SER A 249 -2.97 16.03 -13.18
CA SER A 249 -1.78 16.60 -12.54
C SER A 249 -0.57 16.72 -13.46
N ARG A 250 -0.52 15.96 -14.56
CA ARG A 250 0.66 15.81 -15.43
C ARG A 250 1.90 15.35 -14.65
N CYS A 251 1.70 14.46 -13.68
CA CYS A 251 2.77 13.84 -12.93
C CYS A 251 3.38 12.66 -13.69
N ALA A 252 4.59 12.27 -13.29
CA ALA A 252 5.15 11.00 -13.69
C ALA A 252 4.37 9.84 -13.09
N ILE A 253 4.30 8.73 -13.80
CA ILE A 253 3.65 7.49 -13.36
C ILE A 253 4.75 6.46 -13.17
N VAL A 254 5.04 6.08 -11.93
CA VAL A 254 6.11 5.14 -11.61
C VAL A 254 5.50 3.95 -10.88
N PRO A 255 5.38 2.78 -11.52
CA PRO A 255 5.06 1.55 -10.82
C PRO A 255 6.23 1.12 -9.93
N GLY A 256 5.95 0.74 -8.69
CA GLY A 256 7.01 0.31 -7.78
C GLY A 256 6.49 -0.20 -6.45
N SER A 257 7.20 -1.14 -5.85
CA SER A 257 6.89 -1.66 -4.52
C SER A 257 8.12 -2.32 -3.89
N GLY A 258 8.03 -2.57 -2.59
CA GLY A 258 9.04 -3.27 -1.80
C GLY A 258 8.61 -4.67 -1.42
N PHE A 259 9.51 -5.65 -1.51
CA PHE A 259 9.26 -7.04 -1.11
C PHE A 259 10.41 -7.59 -0.27
N ARG A 260 10.10 -8.53 0.62
CA ARG A 260 11.12 -9.26 1.36
C ARG A 260 11.75 -10.32 0.45
N ASN A 261 13.07 -10.36 0.37
CA ASN A 261 13.83 -11.42 -0.29
C ASN A 261 14.15 -12.59 0.67
N ASP A 262 14.76 -13.65 0.14
CA ASP A 262 15.07 -14.87 0.90
C ASP A 262 16.03 -14.64 2.08
N ASN A 263 16.85 -13.58 2.02
CA ASN A 263 17.74 -13.18 3.11
C ASN A 263 17.02 -12.38 4.22
N GLY A 264 15.71 -12.17 4.10
CA GLY A 264 14.93 -11.35 5.00
C GLY A 264 15.20 -9.85 4.86
N LYS A 265 15.76 -9.39 3.75
CA LYS A 265 15.93 -7.96 3.45
C LYS A 265 14.78 -7.48 2.57
N TYR A 266 14.45 -6.20 2.65
CA TYR A 266 13.38 -5.60 1.86
C TYR A 266 13.98 -4.80 0.71
N GLU A 267 13.75 -5.29 -0.50
CA GLU A 267 14.21 -4.66 -1.74
C GLU A 267 13.15 -3.69 -2.24
N ILE A 268 13.48 -2.39 -2.20
CA ILE A 268 12.62 -1.32 -2.72
C ILE A 268 12.99 -1.05 -4.17
N MET A 269 12.00 -1.13 -5.08
CA MET A 269 12.20 -0.87 -6.51
C MET A 269 11.07 -0.02 -7.08
N ALA A 270 11.43 0.99 -7.86
CA ALA A 270 10.58 1.96 -8.55
C ALA A 270 11.42 2.69 -9.61
N ASP A 271 11.86 1.95 -10.62
CA ASP A 271 12.93 2.30 -11.57
C ASP A 271 12.43 2.79 -12.94
N GLU A 272 11.21 2.43 -13.32
CA GLU A 272 10.63 2.81 -14.61
C GLU A 272 9.52 3.86 -14.46
N SER A 273 9.60 4.93 -15.25
CA SER A 273 8.46 5.82 -15.48
C SER A 273 7.73 5.38 -16.74
N ILE A 274 6.44 5.12 -16.62
CA ILE A 274 5.59 4.62 -17.72
C ILE A 274 4.74 5.72 -18.35
N GLU A 275 4.95 6.98 -17.93
CA GLU A 275 4.14 8.13 -18.31
C GLU A 275 4.04 8.32 -19.83
N ASP A 276 5.15 8.21 -20.55
CA ASP A 276 5.23 8.51 -21.99
C ASP A 276 4.37 7.57 -22.83
N ASN A 277 4.24 6.32 -22.39
CA ASN A 277 3.47 5.28 -23.07
C ASN A 277 2.11 5.03 -22.43
N TYR A 278 1.77 5.75 -21.35
CA TYR A 278 0.50 5.56 -20.66
C TYR A 278 -0.64 6.05 -21.56
N PRO A 279 -1.58 5.17 -21.98
CA PRO A 279 -2.64 5.53 -22.91
C PRO A 279 -3.39 6.78 -22.45
N GLN A 280 -3.84 7.64 -23.36
CA GLN A 280 -4.59 8.85 -23.04
C GLN A 280 -5.98 8.80 -23.67
N LYS A 281 -6.96 9.44 -23.02
CA LYS A 281 -8.37 9.53 -23.48
C LYS A 281 -9.07 8.18 -23.68
N ASP A 282 -8.49 7.09 -23.21
CA ASP A 282 -9.08 5.76 -23.17
C ASP A 282 -8.85 5.15 -21.78
N GLU A 283 -9.89 5.14 -20.97
CA GLU A 283 -9.83 4.63 -19.60
C GLU A 283 -9.62 3.10 -19.54
N LYS A 284 -10.12 2.35 -20.54
CA LYS A 284 -9.94 0.89 -20.60
C LYS A 284 -8.50 0.56 -20.98
N ALA A 285 -7.97 1.17 -22.03
CA ALA A 285 -6.57 0.96 -22.42
C ALA A 285 -5.61 1.36 -21.30
N ALA A 286 -5.84 2.50 -20.65
CA ALA A 286 -5.00 2.96 -19.54
C ALA A 286 -5.05 2.04 -18.32
N ALA A 287 -6.24 1.56 -17.94
CA ALA A 287 -6.38 0.63 -16.82
C ALA A 287 -5.75 -0.74 -17.12
N ALA A 288 -5.93 -1.27 -18.34
CA ALA A 288 -5.29 -2.51 -18.77
C ALA A 288 -3.77 -2.38 -18.78
N TYR A 289 -3.26 -1.25 -19.29
CA TYR A 289 -1.83 -0.93 -19.28
C TYR A 289 -1.28 -0.87 -17.86
N MET A 290 -1.94 -0.16 -16.94
CA MET A 290 -1.55 -0.14 -15.52
C MET A 290 -1.56 -1.55 -14.91
N ASN A 291 -2.61 -2.34 -15.14
CA ASN A 291 -2.70 -3.71 -14.64
C ASN A 291 -1.52 -4.58 -15.08
N SER A 292 -1.08 -4.48 -16.34
CA SER A 292 0.09 -5.22 -16.82
C SER A 292 1.38 -4.92 -16.05
N TYR A 293 1.56 -3.68 -15.56
CA TYR A 293 2.69 -3.30 -14.72
C TYR A 293 2.52 -3.75 -13.26
N LEU A 294 1.30 -3.70 -12.73
CA LEU A 294 1.01 -4.25 -11.40
C LEU A 294 1.24 -5.77 -11.36
N GLU A 295 0.90 -6.49 -12.42
CA GLU A 295 1.18 -7.92 -12.57
C GLU A 295 2.69 -8.19 -12.51
N LYS A 296 3.50 -7.44 -13.28
CA LYS A 296 4.98 -7.53 -13.21
C LYS A 296 5.50 -7.29 -11.78
N ILE A 297 4.92 -6.32 -11.06
CA ILE A 297 5.29 -6.04 -9.66
C ILE A 297 4.91 -7.22 -8.75
N ILE A 298 3.69 -7.75 -8.87
CA ILE A 298 3.20 -8.86 -8.04
C ILE A 298 4.02 -10.12 -8.30
N LEU A 299 4.37 -10.41 -9.55
CA LEU A 299 5.13 -11.59 -9.94
C LEU A 299 6.57 -11.62 -9.39
N ARG A 300 7.10 -10.51 -8.87
CA ARG A 300 8.39 -10.50 -8.15
C ARG A 300 8.35 -11.27 -6.83
N ALA A 301 7.18 -11.32 -6.18
CA ALA A 301 6.96 -12.00 -4.91
C ALA A 301 5.45 -12.27 -4.76
N PRO A 302 4.86 -13.17 -5.58
CA PRO A 302 3.42 -13.37 -5.63
C PRO A 302 2.85 -13.78 -4.27
N GLU A 303 3.59 -14.54 -3.48
CA GLU A 303 3.23 -14.95 -2.12
C GLU A 303 3.14 -13.79 -1.13
N GLN A 304 3.66 -12.60 -1.45
CA GLN A 304 3.61 -11.41 -0.61
C GLN A 304 2.50 -10.43 -1.00
N TRP A 305 1.70 -10.71 -2.04
CA TRP A 305 0.54 -9.89 -2.38
C TRP A 305 -0.69 -10.23 -1.52
N MET A 306 -1.60 -9.28 -1.30
CA MET A 306 -2.80 -9.45 -0.46
C MET A 306 -3.89 -10.29 -1.15
N TRP A 307 -3.61 -11.57 -1.42
CA TRP A 307 -4.57 -12.54 -1.97
C TRP A 307 -5.80 -12.76 -1.08
N LEU A 308 -5.82 -12.25 0.16
CA LEU A 308 -6.96 -12.33 1.09
C LEU A 308 -8.10 -11.35 0.76
N HIS A 309 -7.88 -10.39 -0.15
CA HIS A 309 -8.91 -9.50 -0.67
C HIS A 309 -9.67 -10.17 -1.83
N LYS A 310 -10.99 -10.05 -1.86
CA LYS A 310 -11.79 -10.53 -3.00
C LYS A 310 -11.59 -9.58 -4.20
N ARG A 311 -10.50 -9.77 -4.95
CA ARG A 311 -10.06 -8.96 -6.10
C ARG A 311 -11.02 -8.98 -7.29
N PHE A 312 -11.75 -10.07 -7.49
CA PHE A 312 -12.59 -10.34 -8.66
C PHE A 312 -14.08 -10.41 -8.29
N LYS A 313 -14.52 -9.67 -7.27
CA LYS A 313 -15.90 -9.77 -6.73
C LYS A 313 -16.93 -9.00 -7.54
N THR A 314 -16.55 -7.92 -8.20
CA THR A 314 -17.46 -7.10 -9.01
C THR A 314 -17.42 -7.60 -10.45
N MET A 315 -18.59 -7.98 -10.97
CA MET A 315 -18.78 -8.46 -12.35
C MET A 315 -18.98 -7.30 -13.32
N GLU A 316 -18.78 -7.49 -14.63
CA GLU A 316 -19.11 -6.49 -15.66
C GLU A 316 -20.62 -6.34 -15.86
N ASP A 317 -21.36 -7.46 -15.86
CA ASP A 317 -22.83 -7.49 -15.87
C ASP A 317 -23.41 -7.00 -14.53
N PRO A 318 -24.21 -5.91 -14.49
CA PRO A 318 -24.79 -5.37 -13.26
C PRO A 318 -25.79 -6.29 -12.58
N GLU A 319 -26.42 -7.20 -13.34
CA GLU A 319 -27.40 -8.14 -12.81
C GLU A 319 -26.73 -9.37 -12.18
N ALA A 320 -25.48 -9.65 -12.55
CA ALA A 320 -24.72 -10.76 -11.97
C ALA A 320 -24.42 -10.51 -10.48
N GLU A 321 -24.61 -11.56 -9.67
CA GLU A 321 -24.42 -11.46 -8.23
C GLU A 321 -22.98 -11.11 -7.85
N ARG A 322 -22.84 -10.09 -7.00
CA ARG A 322 -21.54 -9.67 -6.51
C ARG A 322 -20.86 -10.78 -5.70
N GLY A 323 -19.68 -11.18 -6.13
CA GLY A 323 -18.87 -12.20 -5.47
C GLY A 323 -19.19 -13.62 -5.93
N ILE A 324 -19.96 -13.80 -7.01
CA ILE A 324 -20.29 -15.10 -7.60
C ILE A 324 -19.03 -15.94 -7.90
N ARG A 325 -17.91 -15.32 -8.26
CA ARG A 325 -16.61 -16.00 -8.45
C ARG A 325 -16.05 -16.65 -7.19
N TYR A 326 -16.59 -16.37 -6.01
CA TYR A 326 -16.14 -16.89 -4.70
C TYR A 326 -17.20 -17.76 -4.00
N LYS A 327 -18.25 -18.14 -4.72
CA LYS A 327 -19.20 -19.15 -4.25
C LYS A 327 -18.68 -20.53 -4.62
#